data_AF-A0A9E1ETJ0-F1
#
_entry.id   AF-A0A9E1ETJ0-F1
#
_cell.length_a   1.000
_cell.length_b   1.000
_cell.length_c   1.000
_cell.angle_alpha   90.00
_cell.angle_beta   90.00
_cell.angle_gamma   90.00
#
_symmetry.space_group_name_H-M   'P 1'
#
loop_
_entity.id
_entity.type
_entity.pdbx_description
1 polymer ?
#
loop_
_entity_poly.entity_id
_entity_poly.type
_entity_poly.pdbx_seq_one_letter_code
_entity_poly.pdbx_strand_id
1 'polypeptide(L)'
;MKNLKKIMTARLLAAILLLAVCMAGCAAPAESNSGVPSETDAPAESDGSGAPADAPQALTLPVLDEIDADVTAGTAGSSLLAVQAAVKLLDWGVNTGLDTDEIGTAASVWLSAKNEGRTECLQKLELVDDAYQKLLTDEARELLDDAGCAEVEITWGSEPVEPVEAIMRSAGLRDADSGDDAAWDVAGFEKSLLENYGVTPHHYEDLGDGVYQVYVEIDGKLVPFVTVDSATGDYHG
;
A
#
# COMPACT_ATOMS: atom_id res chain seq x y z
N MET A 1 47.34 3.43 19.53
CA MET A 1 47.41 2.87 20.90
C MET A 1 46.10 3.21 21.60
N LYS A 2 45.49 2.21 22.22
CA LYS A 2 44.07 2.12 22.57
C LYS A 2 43.72 3.04 23.74
N ASN A 3 42.73 3.92 23.58
CA ASN A 3 42.15 4.66 24.69
C ASN A 3 40.84 3.99 25.14
N LEU A 4 41.01 3.28 26.24
CA LEU A 4 40.05 2.69 27.14
C LEU A 4 38.94 3.69 27.53
N LYS A 5 37.71 3.44 27.09
CA LYS A 5 36.51 4.15 27.56
C LYS A 5 35.52 3.15 28.18
N LYS A 6 35.63 3.06 29.51
CA LYS A 6 34.55 3.13 30.52
C LYS A 6 33.39 2.11 30.38
N ILE A 7 33.37 1.09 31.24
CA ILE A 7 32.52 0.98 32.46
C ILE A 7 31.05 0.75 32.07
N MET A 8 30.64 -0.50 31.88
CA MET A 8 30.02 -1.35 32.92
C MET A 8 28.70 -0.75 33.44
N THR A 9 27.67 -0.77 32.60
CA THR A 9 26.29 -0.47 33.04
C THR A 9 25.65 -1.78 33.50
N ALA A 10 25.49 -1.88 34.81
CA ALA A 10 24.94 -3.01 35.51
C ALA A 10 23.47 -3.26 35.12
N ARG A 11 23.15 -4.52 34.81
CA ARG A 11 21.79 -5.05 34.76
C ARG A 11 21.17 -4.98 36.16
N LEU A 12 20.13 -4.15 36.33
CA LEU A 12 19.26 -4.23 37.50
C LEU A 12 17.93 -4.83 37.05
N LEU A 13 17.81 -6.14 37.24
CA LEU A 13 16.55 -6.87 37.25
C LEU A 13 15.74 -6.39 38.46
N ALA A 14 14.60 -5.76 38.22
CA ALA A 14 13.56 -5.56 39.22
C ALA A 14 12.29 -6.26 38.73
N ALA A 15 12.12 -7.50 39.19
CA ALA A 15 10.88 -8.25 39.07
C ALA A 15 9.80 -7.58 39.93
N ILE A 16 8.68 -7.20 39.32
CA ILE A 16 7.43 -7.00 40.05
C ILE A 16 6.37 -7.90 39.42
N LEU A 17 6.23 -9.04 40.07
CA LEU A 17 5.19 -10.03 39.92
C LEU A 17 3.89 -9.47 40.53
N LEU A 18 2.83 -9.29 39.75
CA LEU A 18 1.47 -9.15 40.30
C LEU A 18 0.50 -9.97 39.44
N LEU A 19 0.42 -11.26 39.79
CA LEU A 19 -0.69 -12.15 39.45
C LEU A 19 -1.93 -11.69 40.21
N ALA A 20 -2.98 -11.31 39.49
CA ALA A 20 -4.34 -11.25 40.01
C ALA A 20 -5.23 -12.15 39.14
N VAL A 21 -5.36 -13.41 39.57
CA VAL A 21 -6.39 -14.33 39.12
C VAL A 21 -7.74 -13.86 39.65
N CYS A 22 -8.70 -13.65 38.76
CA CYS A 22 -10.13 -13.74 39.08
C CYS A 22 -10.81 -14.58 37.98
N MET A 23 -10.85 -15.89 38.21
CA MET A 23 -11.78 -16.80 37.55
C MET A 23 -13.15 -16.66 38.21
N ALA A 24 -14.16 -16.22 37.47
CA ALA A 24 -15.58 -16.39 37.74
C ALA A 24 -16.31 -16.15 36.41
N GLY A 25 -17.16 -17.02 35.88
CA GLY A 25 -17.69 -18.29 36.34
C GLY A 25 -18.45 -18.99 35.20
N CYS A 26 -18.70 -20.27 35.43
CA CYS A 26 -19.44 -21.19 34.57
C CYS A 26 -20.92 -20.81 34.38
N ALA A 27 -21.50 -21.12 33.20
CA ALA A 27 -22.66 -22.03 33.09
C ALA A 27 -23.11 -22.26 31.63
N ALA A 28 -22.80 -23.47 31.14
CA ALA A 28 -23.59 -24.45 30.40
C ALA A 28 -24.30 -24.17 29.03
N PRO A 29 -24.46 -25.23 28.18
CA PRO A 29 -24.86 -25.17 26.77
C PRO A 29 -26.29 -25.70 26.50
N ALA A 30 -26.86 -25.38 25.33
CA ALA A 30 -27.99 -26.04 24.67
C ALA A 30 -28.22 -25.35 23.31
N GLU A 31 -28.57 -25.96 22.18
CA GLU A 31 -28.77 -27.34 21.77
C GLU A 31 -28.65 -27.40 20.24
N SER A 32 -28.22 -28.55 19.74
CA SER A 32 -28.23 -28.91 18.32
C SER A 32 -29.63 -29.36 17.91
N ASN A 33 -30.11 -28.94 16.74
CA ASN A 33 -31.20 -29.60 16.04
C ASN A 33 -30.86 -29.74 14.56
N SER A 34 -30.51 -30.96 14.18
CA SER A 34 -30.53 -31.44 12.80
C SER A 34 -31.95 -31.79 12.39
N GLY A 35 -32.39 -31.27 11.25
CA GLY A 35 -33.59 -31.73 10.55
C GLY A 35 -33.50 -31.41 9.06
N VAL A 36 -33.32 -32.45 8.24
CA VAL A 36 -33.32 -32.52 6.77
C VAL A 36 -34.36 -33.57 6.39
N PRO A 37 -34.95 -33.63 5.17
CA PRO A 37 -35.33 -32.61 4.17
C PRO A 37 -36.82 -32.72 3.77
N SER A 38 -37.31 -31.87 2.88
CA SER A 38 -38.41 -32.25 1.97
C SER A 38 -38.28 -31.48 0.65
N GLU A 39 -38.00 -32.23 -0.42
CA GLU A 39 -38.26 -31.84 -1.81
C GLU A 39 -39.76 -31.61 -2.01
N THR A 40 -40.15 -30.69 -2.90
CA THR A 40 -40.97 -31.00 -4.09
C THR A 40 -41.36 -29.71 -4.85
N ASP A 41 -41.16 -29.81 -6.17
CA ASP A 41 -41.71 -29.09 -7.32
C ASP A 41 -41.24 -27.67 -7.71
N ALA A 42 -40.78 -27.62 -8.96
CA ALA A 42 -40.73 -26.47 -9.86
C ALA A 42 -41.91 -26.59 -10.86
N PRO A 43 -42.08 -25.73 -11.89
CA PRO A 43 -41.64 -24.36 -12.07
C PRO A 43 -42.84 -23.41 -12.34
N ALA A 44 -42.65 -22.10 -12.18
CA ALA A 44 -43.48 -21.11 -12.85
C ALA A 44 -42.58 -19.98 -13.35
N GLU A 45 -42.55 -19.82 -14.67
CA GLU A 45 -41.94 -18.69 -15.34
C GLU A 45 -42.61 -17.40 -14.87
N SER A 46 -41.79 -16.44 -14.44
CA SER A 46 -42.21 -15.07 -14.20
C SER A 46 -41.41 -14.17 -15.12
N ASP A 47 -42.17 -13.52 -15.99
CA ASP A 47 -41.74 -12.53 -16.96
C ASP A 47 -40.78 -11.47 -16.40
N GLY A 48 -39.78 -11.17 -17.23
CA GLY A 48 -39.19 -9.87 -17.45
C GLY A 48 -39.25 -8.86 -16.30
N SER A 49 -38.29 -8.95 -15.39
CA SER A 49 -37.87 -7.80 -14.59
C SER A 49 -36.51 -7.36 -15.10
N GLY A 50 -36.49 -6.25 -15.84
CA GLY A 50 -35.25 -5.56 -16.16
C GLY A 50 -34.56 -5.22 -14.85
N ALA A 51 -33.43 -5.87 -14.60
CA ALA A 51 -32.57 -5.52 -13.49
C ALA A 51 -32.22 -4.03 -13.62
N PRO A 52 -32.29 -3.23 -12.54
CA PRO A 52 -31.69 -1.92 -12.56
C PRO A 52 -30.20 -2.12 -12.89
N ALA A 53 -29.66 -1.22 -13.72
CA ALA A 53 -28.24 -1.19 -14.05
C ALA A 53 -27.43 -1.45 -12.78
N ASP A 54 -26.62 -2.50 -12.84
CA ASP A 54 -25.67 -2.92 -11.82
C ASP A 54 -24.73 -1.74 -11.58
N ALA A 55 -25.07 -0.90 -10.61
CA ALA A 55 -24.18 0.15 -10.15
C ALA A 55 -23.03 -0.57 -9.45
N PRO A 56 -21.76 -0.33 -9.84
CA PRO A 56 -20.64 -1.01 -9.24
C PRO A 56 -20.68 -0.79 -7.73
N GLN A 57 -20.84 -1.88 -6.97
CA GLN A 57 -20.75 -1.81 -5.52
C GLN A 57 -19.30 -1.44 -5.21
N ALA A 58 -19.11 -0.27 -4.61
CA ALA A 58 -17.78 0.18 -4.22
C ALA A 58 -17.20 -0.82 -3.20
N LEU A 59 -16.13 -1.49 -3.58
CA LEU A 59 -15.38 -2.38 -2.69
C LEU A 59 -14.91 -1.57 -1.47
N THR A 60 -15.14 -2.10 -0.28
CA THR A 60 -14.66 -1.49 0.97
C THR A 60 -13.43 -2.24 1.47
N LEU A 61 -12.53 -1.53 2.16
CA LEU A 61 -11.31 -2.10 2.73
C LEU A 61 -11.31 -1.95 4.26
N PRO A 62 -11.98 -2.85 5.00
CA PRO A 62 -12.02 -2.79 6.47
C PRO A 62 -10.64 -2.79 7.13
N VAL A 63 -9.65 -3.41 6.49
CA VAL A 63 -8.26 -3.40 6.97
C VAL A 63 -7.69 -1.98 7.09
N LEU A 64 -8.08 -1.05 6.21
CA LEU A 64 -7.66 0.35 6.28
C LEU A 64 -8.36 1.08 7.43
N ASP A 65 -9.63 0.78 7.68
CA ASP A 65 -10.36 1.33 8.82
C ASP A 65 -9.74 0.87 10.15
N GLU A 66 -9.33 -0.39 10.25
CA GLU A 66 -8.59 -0.90 11.41
C GLU A 66 -7.24 -0.21 11.59
N ILE A 67 -6.45 -0.07 10.53
CA ILE A 67 -5.15 0.65 10.59
C ILE A 67 -5.34 2.08 11.08
N ASP A 68 -6.33 2.80 10.56
CA ASP A 68 -6.60 4.17 10.97
C ASP A 68 -7.07 4.27 12.43
N ALA A 69 -7.81 3.27 12.92
CA ALA A 69 -8.26 3.25 14.31
C ALA A 69 -7.14 2.86 15.29
N ASP A 70 -6.32 1.88 14.94
CA ASP A 70 -5.37 1.22 15.86
C ASP A 70 -4.00 1.92 15.87
N VAL A 71 -3.54 2.44 14.74
CA VAL A 71 -2.22 3.09 14.65
C VAL A 71 -2.34 4.53 15.11
N THR A 72 -1.48 4.93 16.03
CA THR A 72 -1.39 6.33 16.47
C THR A 72 -0.09 6.92 15.93
N ALA A 73 -0.13 8.11 15.33
CA ALA A 73 1.07 8.80 14.86
C ALA A 73 1.65 9.70 15.97
N GLY A 74 2.98 9.86 16.00
CA GLY A 74 3.66 10.87 16.84
C GLY A 74 3.78 10.58 18.34
N THR A 75 3.58 9.34 18.79
CA THR A 75 3.72 8.96 20.21
C THR A 75 4.78 7.87 20.42
N ALA A 76 5.26 7.73 21.66
CA ALA A 76 6.13 6.61 22.01
C ALA A 76 5.31 5.31 21.99
N GLY A 77 5.67 4.38 21.10
CA GLY A 77 4.93 3.13 20.87
C GLY A 77 4.24 3.04 19.50
N SER A 78 4.17 4.15 18.75
CA SER A 78 3.64 4.18 17.38
C SER A 78 4.28 3.14 16.45
N SER A 79 5.59 2.90 16.60
CA SER A 79 6.31 1.90 15.79
C SER A 79 5.85 0.46 16.05
N LEU A 80 5.53 0.10 17.30
CA LEU A 80 5.08 -1.26 17.64
C LEU A 80 3.64 -1.50 17.16
N LEU A 81 2.77 -0.49 17.29
CA LEU A 81 1.41 -0.55 16.74
C LEU A 81 1.44 -0.66 15.21
N ALA A 82 2.37 0.05 14.55
CA ALA A 82 2.56 -0.06 13.11
C ALA A 82 3.01 -1.46 12.68
N VAL A 83 3.89 -2.13 13.46
CA VAL A 83 4.26 -3.53 13.21
C VAL A 83 3.05 -4.46 13.35
N GLN A 84 2.23 -4.30 14.39
CA GLN A 84 1.01 -5.10 14.58
C GLN A 84 0.03 -4.92 13.42
N ALA A 85 -0.16 -3.67 12.97
CA ALA A 85 -0.98 -3.33 11.83
C ALA A 85 -0.42 -3.88 10.51
N ALA A 86 0.90 -3.80 10.30
CA ALA A 86 1.56 -4.35 9.12
C ALA A 86 1.43 -5.87 9.04
N VAL A 87 1.47 -6.59 10.16
CA VAL A 87 1.22 -8.04 10.21
C VAL A 87 -0.21 -8.37 9.78
N LYS A 88 -1.22 -7.66 10.31
CA LYS A 88 -2.61 -7.84 9.88
C LYS A 88 -2.77 -7.53 8.39
N LEU A 89 -2.11 -6.50 7.91
CA LEU A 89 -2.16 -6.08 6.51
C LEU A 89 -1.50 -7.11 5.59
N LEU A 90 -0.39 -7.71 6.01
CA LEU A 90 0.27 -8.82 5.33
C LEU A 90 -0.63 -10.06 5.27
N ASP A 91 -1.17 -10.48 6.42
CA ASP A 91 -2.09 -11.61 6.49
C ASP A 91 -3.33 -11.41 5.61
N TRP A 92 -3.91 -10.21 5.64
CA TRP A 92 -4.97 -9.84 4.71
C TRP A 92 -4.50 -9.92 3.26
N GLY A 93 -3.38 -9.30 2.92
CA GLY A 93 -2.88 -9.22 1.55
C GLY A 93 -2.60 -10.58 0.93
N VAL A 94 -2.01 -11.52 1.68
CA VAL A 94 -1.74 -12.87 1.18
C VAL A 94 -3.00 -13.74 1.05
N ASN A 95 -4.07 -13.41 1.79
CA ASN A 95 -5.30 -14.21 1.86
C ASN A 95 -6.53 -13.56 1.19
N THR A 96 -6.47 -12.30 0.74
CA THR A 96 -7.67 -11.56 0.32
C THR A 96 -8.28 -12.08 -0.98
N GLY A 97 -7.47 -12.58 -1.93
CA GLY A 97 -7.93 -13.05 -3.24
C GLY A 97 -8.65 -12.01 -4.11
N LEU A 98 -8.62 -10.73 -3.71
CA LEU A 98 -9.21 -9.61 -4.42
C LEU A 98 -8.30 -9.16 -5.57
N ASP A 99 -8.89 -8.55 -6.57
CA ASP A 99 -8.15 -7.95 -7.68
C ASP A 99 -7.37 -6.71 -7.21
N THR A 100 -6.14 -6.57 -7.70
CA THR A 100 -5.19 -5.55 -7.24
C THR A 100 -5.60 -4.15 -7.73
N ASP A 101 -6.20 -4.04 -8.92
CA ASP A 101 -6.69 -2.76 -9.46
C ASP A 101 -7.94 -2.30 -8.71
N GLU A 102 -8.82 -3.24 -8.36
CA GLU A 102 -9.99 -2.98 -7.52
C GLU A 102 -9.59 -2.54 -6.11
N ILE A 103 -8.57 -3.16 -5.52
CA ILE A 103 -8.00 -2.75 -4.22
C ILE A 103 -7.45 -1.32 -4.31
N GLY A 104 -6.65 -1.00 -5.32
CA GLY A 104 -6.09 0.35 -5.49
C GLY A 104 -7.18 1.41 -5.65
N THR A 105 -8.23 1.10 -6.41
CA THR A 105 -9.39 1.98 -6.57
C THR A 105 -10.11 2.19 -5.24
N ALA A 106 -10.37 1.12 -4.49
CA ALA A 106 -11.03 1.19 -3.19
C ALA A 106 -10.20 1.96 -2.15
N ALA A 107 -8.88 1.76 -2.12
CA ALA A 107 -7.96 2.48 -1.25
C ALA A 107 -7.96 3.98 -1.57
N SER A 108 -7.95 4.34 -2.86
CA SER A 108 -8.02 5.73 -3.32
C SER A 108 -9.34 6.41 -2.92
N VAL A 109 -10.47 5.71 -3.04
CA VAL A 109 -11.78 6.18 -2.57
C VAL A 109 -11.79 6.35 -1.06
N TRP A 110 -11.26 5.39 -0.31
CA TRP A 110 -11.17 5.44 1.14
C TRP A 110 -10.32 6.63 1.61
N LEU A 111 -9.14 6.85 1.03
CA LEU A 111 -8.26 7.98 1.34
C LEU A 111 -8.93 9.33 1.04
N SER A 112 -9.65 9.41 -0.08
CA SER A 112 -10.39 10.62 -0.46
C SER A 112 -11.54 10.93 0.50
N ALA A 113 -12.20 9.90 1.02
CA ALA A 113 -13.30 10.05 1.98
C ALA A 113 -12.85 10.61 3.35
N LYS A 114 -11.57 10.52 3.70
CA LYS A 114 -11.03 11.02 4.98
C LYS A 114 -11.04 12.54 5.11
N ASN A 115 -11.12 13.29 4.02
CA ASN A 115 -11.18 14.75 4.02
C ASN A 115 -10.10 15.39 4.92
N GLU A 116 -10.47 15.98 6.06
CA GLU A 116 -9.58 16.66 7.01
C GLU A 116 -8.62 15.70 7.76
N GLY A 117 -9.01 14.43 7.95
CA GLY A 117 -8.18 13.42 8.60
C GLY A 117 -7.12 12.78 7.69
N ARG A 118 -7.13 13.12 6.39
CA ARG A 118 -6.30 12.45 5.37
C ARG A 118 -4.81 12.47 5.70
N THR A 119 -4.28 13.60 6.15
CA THR A 119 -2.84 13.74 6.47
C THR A 119 -2.42 12.81 7.61
N GLU A 120 -3.26 12.68 8.65
CA GLU A 120 -2.98 11.78 9.76
C GLU A 120 -3.07 10.32 9.31
N CYS A 121 -4.08 9.96 8.50
CA CYS A 121 -4.19 8.62 7.91
C CYS A 121 -2.95 8.27 7.07
N LEU A 122 -2.41 9.21 6.28
CA LEU A 122 -1.20 8.99 5.49
C LEU A 122 0.03 8.76 6.38
N GLN A 123 0.19 9.52 7.47
CA GLN A 123 1.28 9.29 8.43
C GLN A 123 1.19 7.91 9.09
N LYS A 124 -0.03 7.43 9.39
CA LYS A 124 -0.25 6.08 9.92
C LYS A 124 0.13 5.02 8.88
N LEU A 125 -0.27 5.21 7.62
CA LEU A 125 0.09 4.31 6.53
C LEU A 125 1.60 4.29 6.27
N GLU A 126 2.28 5.43 6.37
CA GLU A 126 3.75 5.52 6.25
C GLU A 126 4.44 4.71 7.35
N LEU A 127 4.00 4.81 8.59
CA LEU A 127 4.53 4.00 9.68
C LEU A 127 4.30 2.49 9.46
N VAL A 128 3.11 2.13 8.97
CA VAL A 128 2.76 0.73 8.65
C VAL A 128 3.61 0.23 7.48
N ASP A 129 3.85 1.06 6.48
CA ASP A 129 4.69 0.73 5.33
C ASP A 129 6.15 0.48 5.73
N ASP A 130 6.73 1.35 6.56
CA ASP A 130 8.05 1.18 7.13
C ASP A 130 8.19 -0.16 7.88
N ALA A 131 7.16 -0.55 8.61
CA ALA A 131 7.12 -1.82 9.33
C ALA A 131 6.95 -3.01 8.37
N TYR A 132 6.05 -2.89 7.39
CA TYR A 132 5.81 -3.88 6.35
C TYR A 132 7.10 -4.20 5.57
N GLN A 133 7.82 -3.18 5.11
CA GLN A 133 9.09 -3.36 4.39
C GLN A 133 10.12 -4.14 5.21
N LYS A 134 10.24 -3.86 6.52
CA LYS A 134 11.14 -4.59 7.43
C LYS A 134 10.65 -6.01 7.72
N LEU A 135 9.35 -6.26 7.70
CA LEU A 135 8.79 -7.60 7.87
C LEU A 135 9.06 -8.51 6.66
N LEU A 136 9.43 -7.96 5.50
CA LEU A 136 9.86 -8.72 4.33
C LEU A 136 11.37 -9.08 4.35
N THR A 137 12.13 -8.56 5.31
CA THR A 137 13.57 -8.84 5.47
C THR A 137 13.85 -9.88 6.55
N ASP A 138 15.13 -10.19 6.78
CA ASP A 138 15.59 -11.06 7.86
C ASP A 138 15.37 -10.47 9.26
N GLU A 139 15.01 -9.18 9.35
CA GLU A 139 14.71 -8.46 10.59
C GLU A 139 13.33 -8.81 11.14
N ALA A 140 12.45 -9.41 10.34
CA ALA A 140 11.06 -9.68 10.67
C ALA A 140 10.87 -10.34 12.05
N ARG A 141 11.73 -11.32 12.39
CA ARG A 141 11.58 -12.07 13.64
C ARG A 141 11.87 -11.24 14.89
N GLU A 142 12.85 -10.34 14.80
CA GLU A 142 13.19 -9.41 15.88
C GLU A 142 12.06 -8.39 16.06
N LEU A 143 11.58 -7.80 14.96
CA LEU A 143 10.46 -6.86 15.00
C LEU A 143 9.18 -7.46 15.60
N LEU A 144 8.86 -8.72 15.24
CA LEU A 144 7.71 -9.42 15.80
C LEU A 144 7.83 -9.67 17.30
N ASP A 145 9.03 -9.98 17.81
CA ASP A 145 9.25 -10.17 19.25
C ASP A 145 9.05 -8.85 20.02
N ASP A 146 9.65 -7.76 19.52
CA ASP A 146 9.53 -6.42 20.10
C ASP A 146 8.09 -5.90 20.11
N ALA A 147 7.31 -6.24 19.07
CA ALA A 147 5.90 -5.86 18.96
C ALA A 147 4.94 -6.76 19.76
N GLY A 148 5.44 -7.80 20.43
CA GLY A 148 4.61 -8.79 21.13
C GLY A 148 3.85 -9.74 20.20
N CYS A 149 4.27 -9.84 18.95
CA CYS A 149 3.74 -10.72 17.89
C CYS A 149 4.61 -11.96 17.67
N ALA A 150 5.40 -12.38 18.66
CA ALA A 150 6.29 -13.54 18.54
C ALA A 150 5.57 -14.86 18.18
N GLU A 151 4.27 -14.97 18.44
CA GLU A 151 3.50 -16.18 18.09
C GLU A 151 2.97 -16.18 16.65
N VAL A 152 3.10 -15.08 15.92
CA VAL A 152 2.66 -14.99 14.53
C VAL A 152 3.54 -15.89 13.67
N GLU A 153 2.89 -16.79 12.93
CA GLU A 153 3.52 -17.59 11.89
C GLU A 153 3.74 -16.70 10.67
N ILE A 154 4.98 -16.63 10.19
CA ILE A 154 5.33 -15.87 8.99
C ILE A 154 4.86 -16.68 7.78
N THR A 155 3.73 -16.28 7.22
CA THR A 155 3.13 -16.87 6.01
C THR A 155 3.52 -16.12 4.74
N TRP A 156 4.10 -14.93 4.88
CA TRP A 156 4.62 -14.10 3.80
C TRP A 156 6.10 -14.42 3.50
N GLY A 157 6.51 -14.20 2.25
CA GLY A 157 7.91 -14.32 1.82
C GLY A 157 8.68 -13.01 1.94
N SER A 158 9.80 -12.90 1.22
CA SER A 158 10.54 -11.63 1.06
C SER A 158 10.08 -10.80 -0.14
N GLU A 159 9.19 -11.36 -0.97
CA GLU A 159 8.64 -10.65 -2.12
C GLU A 159 7.52 -9.69 -1.69
N PRO A 160 7.37 -8.54 -2.35
CA PRO A 160 6.26 -7.62 -2.11
C PRO A 160 4.90 -8.31 -2.30
N VAL A 161 3.94 -7.96 -1.45
CA VAL A 161 2.57 -8.48 -1.51
C VAL A 161 1.71 -7.53 -2.33
N GLU A 162 1.42 -7.88 -3.59
CA GLU A 162 0.73 -7.00 -4.57
C GLU A 162 -0.53 -6.28 -4.04
N PRO A 163 -1.46 -6.94 -3.32
CA PRO A 163 -2.57 -6.24 -2.67
C PRO A 163 -2.17 -5.11 -1.70
N VAL A 164 -1.09 -5.32 -0.93
CA VAL A 164 -0.55 -4.31 -0.01
C VAL A 164 0.13 -3.19 -0.81
N GLU A 165 0.89 -3.54 -1.84
CA GLU A 165 1.54 -2.58 -2.73
C GLU A 165 0.54 -1.65 -3.44
N ALA A 166 -0.62 -2.16 -3.86
CA ALA A 166 -1.69 -1.34 -4.43
C ALA A 166 -2.23 -0.30 -3.45
N ILE A 167 -2.37 -0.65 -2.17
CA ILE A 167 -2.74 0.29 -1.11
C ILE A 167 -1.65 1.35 -0.94
N MET A 168 -0.38 0.95 -0.84
CA MET A 168 0.73 1.88 -0.63
C MET A 168 0.92 2.83 -1.82
N ARG A 169 0.74 2.33 -3.05
CA ARG A 169 0.71 3.15 -4.27
C ARG A 169 -0.43 4.17 -4.23
N SER A 170 -1.62 3.77 -3.80
CA SER A 170 -2.78 4.67 -3.64
C SER A 170 -2.55 5.74 -2.58
N ALA A 171 -1.75 5.42 -1.55
CA ALA A 171 -1.30 6.36 -0.53
C ALA A 171 -0.16 7.29 -1.00
N GLY A 172 0.43 7.05 -2.18
CA GLY A 172 1.59 7.77 -2.69
C GLY A 172 2.90 7.39 -1.97
N LEU A 173 2.94 6.22 -1.31
CA LEU A 173 4.11 5.68 -0.60
C LEU A 173 4.98 4.75 -1.47
N ARG A 174 4.47 4.40 -2.64
CA ARG A 174 5.30 4.00 -3.75
C ARG A 174 5.38 5.19 -4.67
N ASP A 175 6.56 5.38 -5.27
CA ASP A 175 6.60 6.06 -6.55
C ASP A 175 5.49 5.42 -7.36
N ALA A 176 4.46 6.21 -7.68
CA ALA A 176 3.41 5.77 -8.57
C ALA A 176 4.20 5.19 -9.71
N ASP A 177 4.14 3.86 -9.82
CA ASP A 177 4.95 3.03 -10.71
C ASP A 177 5.44 3.97 -11.78
N SER A 178 6.73 4.33 -11.70
CA SER A 178 7.40 5.14 -12.69
C SER A 178 7.05 4.42 -13.95
N GLY A 179 5.95 4.86 -14.57
CA GLY A 179 5.30 4.01 -15.52
C GLY A 179 6.40 3.86 -16.52
N ASP A 180 6.81 2.62 -16.73
CA ASP A 180 7.64 2.27 -17.86
C ASP A 180 6.82 2.48 -19.18
N ASP A 181 5.77 3.30 -19.08
CA ASP A 181 4.86 3.91 -20.01
C ASP A 181 4.26 5.26 -19.49
N ALA A 182 5.05 6.11 -18.80
CA ALA A 182 5.17 7.49 -19.28
C ALA A 182 5.88 7.49 -20.66
N ALA A 183 5.41 6.62 -21.55
CA ALA A 183 5.28 6.89 -22.95
C ALA A 183 4.23 8.00 -23.04
N TRP A 184 4.62 9.21 -22.61
CA TRP A 184 4.26 10.35 -23.43
C TRP A 184 4.57 9.91 -24.87
N ASP A 185 3.61 10.00 -25.78
CA ASP A 185 3.71 9.37 -27.11
C ASP A 185 4.98 9.87 -27.80
N VAL A 186 6.11 9.18 -27.58
CA VAL A 186 7.43 9.60 -28.04
C VAL A 186 7.37 9.67 -29.56
N ALA A 187 6.67 8.71 -30.16
CA ALA A 187 6.39 8.72 -31.59
C ALA A 187 5.55 9.93 -32.00
N GLY A 188 4.52 10.30 -31.24
CA GLY A 188 3.67 11.48 -31.48
C GLY A 188 4.42 12.79 -31.37
N PHE A 189 5.27 12.94 -30.35
CA PHE A 189 6.12 14.13 -30.20
C PHE A 189 7.23 14.20 -31.23
N GLU A 190 7.99 13.11 -31.45
CA GLU A 190 9.06 13.06 -32.46
C GLU A 190 8.48 13.34 -33.85
N LYS A 191 7.28 12.83 -34.12
CA LYS A 191 6.51 13.17 -35.32
C LYS A 191 6.13 14.65 -35.35
N SER A 192 5.63 15.22 -34.25
CA SER A 192 5.30 16.65 -34.15
C SER A 192 6.54 17.53 -34.41
N LEU A 193 7.71 17.16 -33.87
CA LEU A 193 8.96 17.86 -34.12
C LEU A 193 9.41 17.74 -35.58
N LEU A 194 9.28 16.56 -36.17
CA LEU A 194 9.63 16.34 -37.57
C LEU A 194 8.68 17.09 -38.52
N GLU A 195 7.37 17.07 -38.25
CA GLU A 195 6.35 17.71 -39.09
C GLU A 195 6.37 19.25 -38.96
N ASN A 196 6.56 19.78 -37.75
CA ASN A 196 6.49 21.23 -37.50
C ASN A 196 7.84 21.93 -37.64
N TYR A 197 8.93 21.27 -37.26
CA TYR A 197 10.26 21.88 -37.16
C TYR A 197 11.32 21.18 -38.02
N GLY A 198 11.02 20.00 -38.60
CA GLY A 198 11.95 19.27 -39.46
C GLY A 198 13.17 18.70 -38.73
N VAL A 199 13.08 18.55 -37.40
CA VAL A 199 14.16 18.03 -36.56
C VAL A 199 13.75 16.73 -35.89
N THR A 200 14.73 15.88 -35.62
CA THR A 200 14.55 14.65 -34.83
C THR A 200 15.36 14.78 -33.53
N PRO A 201 14.79 14.42 -32.37
CA PRO A 201 15.53 14.30 -31.13
C PRO A 201 16.74 13.37 -31.27
N HIS A 202 17.85 13.77 -30.66
CA HIS A 202 19.02 12.91 -30.51
C HIS A 202 19.02 12.23 -29.13
N HIS A 203 18.73 12.98 -28.07
CA HIS A 203 18.58 12.44 -26.72
C HIS A 203 17.76 13.38 -25.83
N TYR A 204 17.37 12.84 -24.69
CA TYR A 204 16.60 13.50 -23.65
C TYR A 204 17.45 13.57 -22.37
N GLU A 205 17.50 14.73 -21.73
CA GLU A 205 18.15 14.93 -20.44
C GLU A 205 17.08 15.21 -19.39
N ASP A 206 17.05 14.40 -18.34
CA ASP A 206 16.10 14.55 -17.23
C ASP A 206 16.48 15.75 -16.36
N LEU A 207 15.52 16.66 -16.14
CA LEU A 207 15.66 17.83 -15.29
C LEU A 207 14.98 17.66 -13.92
N GLY A 208 14.26 16.56 -13.68
CA GLY A 208 13.42 16.31 -12.51
C GLY A 208 11.95 16.69 -12.72
N ASP A 209 11.09 16.25 -11.80
CA ASP A 209 9.64 16.52 -11.79
C ASP A 209 8.90 16.14 -13.08
N GLY A 210 9.40 15.14 -13.82
CA GLY A 210 8.83 14.72 -15.11
C GLY A 210 9.14 15.66 -16.28
N VAL A 211 10.12 16.56 -16.13
CA VAL A 211 10.50 17.50 -17.20
C VAL A 211 11.80 17.05 -17.86
N TYR A 212 11.80 16.97 -19.19
CA TYR A 212 12.96 16.55 -19.99
C TYR A 212 13.42 17.65 -20.95
N GLN A 213 14.72 17.94 -20.96
CA GLN A 213 15.36 18.76 -21.99
C GLN A 213 15.62 17.91 -23.23
N VAL A 214 15.07 18.31 -24.38
CA VAL A 214 15.27 17.65 -25.67
C VAL A 214 16.45 18.28 -26.40
N TYR A 215 17.40 17.46 -26.84
CA TYR A 215 18.52 17.88 -27.68
C TYR A 215 18.35 17.40 -29.11
N VAL A 216 18.63 18.29 -30.07
CA VAL A 216 18.63 17.98 -31.50
C VAL A 216 20.00 18.28 -32.10
N GLU A 217 20.33 17.62 -33.21
CA GLU A 217 21.55 17.91 -33.96
C GLU A 217 21.24 18.90 -35.10
N ILE A 218 21.87 20.07 -35.07
CA ILE A 218 21.81 21.07 -36.15
C ILE A 218 23.24 21.35 -36.59
N ASP A 219 23.51 21.16 -37.89
CA ASP A 219 24.84 21.36 -38.49
C ASP A 219 25.98 20.61 -37.77
N GLY A 220 25.71 19.38 -37.28
CA GLY A 220 26.68 18.57 -36.56
C GLY A 220 26.94 19.01 -35.11
N LYS A 221 26.11 19.90 -34.56
CA LYS A 221 26.17 20.36 -33.17
C LYS A 221 24.90 19.99 -32.42
N LEU A 222 25.06 19.37 -31.26
CA LEU A 222 23.97 19.15 -30.31
C LEU A 222 23.58 20.48 -29.66
N VAL A 223 22.30 20.82 -29.76
CA VAL A 223 21.72 22.03 -29.18
C VAL A 223 20.48 21.67 -28.36
N PRO A 224 20.28 22.28 -27.17
CA PRO A 224 19.01 22.17 -26.47
C PRO A 224 17.92 22.86 -27.31
N PHE A 225 16.77 22.21 -27.45
CA PHE A 225 15.71 22.66 -28.36
C PHE A 225 14.44 23.07 -27.63
N VAL A 226 13.82 22.13 -26.91
CA VAL A 226 12.58 22.34 -26.14
C VAL A 226 12.65 21.57 -24.83
N THR A 227 11.89 22.00 -23.84
CA THR A 227 11.58 21.18 -22.66
C THR A 227 10.21 20.55 -22.84
N VAL A 228 10.07 19.27 -22.52
CA VAL A 228 8.81 18.52 -22.58
C VAL A 228 8.41 18.05 -21.19
N ASP A 229 7.14 18.23 -20.84
CA ASP A 229 6.51 17.67 -19.65
C ASP A 229 6.05 16.23 -19.97
N SER A 230 6.56 15.23 -19.27
CA SER A 230 6.24 13.82 -19.53
C SER A 230 4.84 13.42 -19.09
N ALA A 231 4.19 14.19 -18.20
CA ALA A 231 2.83 13.92 -17.77
C ALA A 231 1.80 14.42 -18.80
N THR A 232 2.08 15.52 -19.51
CA THR A 232 1.12 16.09 -20.49
C THR A 232 1.55 15.93 -21.95
N GLY A 233 2.85 15.73 -22.21
CA GLY A 233 3.43 15.79 -23.56
C GLY A 233 3.54 17.22 -24.10
N ASP A 234 3.19 18.25 -23.31
CA ASP A 234 3.33 19.64 -23.70
C ASP A 234 4.80 20.03 -23.74
N TYR A 235 5.17 20.80 -24.75
CA TYR A 235 6.53 21.29 -24.91
C TYR A 235 6.58 22.78 -25.17
N HIS A 236 7.63 23.39 -24.62
CA HIS A 236 7.91 24.81 -24.74
C HIS A 236 9.38 25.01 -25.12
N GLY A 237 9.65 25.95 -26.03
CA GLY A 237 10.99 26.33 -26.48
C GLY A 237 11.24 27.81 -26.28
#